data_AF-A0A7C2PR96-F1
#
_entry.id   AF-A0A7C2PR96-F1
#
_cell.length_a   1.000
_cell.length_b   1.000
_cell.length_c   1.000
_cell.angle_alpha   90.00
_cell.angle_beta   90.00
_cell.angle_gamma   90.00
#
_symmetry.space_group_name_H-M   'P 1'
#
loop_
_entity.id
_entity.type
_entity.pdbx_description
1 polymer ?
#
loop_
_entity_poly.entity_id
_entity_poly.type
_entity_poly.pdbx_seq_one_letter_code
_entity_poly.pdbx_strand_id
1 'polypeptide(L)'
;MPTLLSHSAGRGRVQCAPDRTSGPNRRARDAGCRRTPLNLSPDANRTPGDAVVRPARPEDTPAIHALIARVFADYDYILDVVQEDAHLRDPGPYFRSSGGEFWVVEQDGRIIATCAVHLHPEAGELKSLYVAHEHRRRGWGRRLTQMTIEHARRAGRPRMFLWSDTRFVEAHRLYESLGFVRSGLREIRSTNSFSEYRYEREL
;
A
#
# COMPACT_ATOMS: atom_id res chain seq x y z
N MET A 1 36.43 -4.87 -36.21
CA MET A 1 37.89 -5.06 -36.04
C MET A 1 38.52 -3.69 -35.93
N PRO A 2 39.40 -3.38 -34.96
CA PRO A 2 39.89 -4.15 -33.80
C PRO A 2 39.48 -3.41 -32.47
N THR A 3 39.79 -3.75 -31.21
CA THR A 3 40.80 -4.59 -30.55
C THR A 3 40.30 -4.96 -29.14
N LEU A 4 40.75 -6.11 -28.65
CA LEU A 4 40.56 -6.73 -27.33
C LEU A 4 41.14 -5.93 -26.13
N LEU A 5 40.62 -6.19 -24.93
CA LEU A 5 41.27 -6.88 -23.78
C LEU A 5 40.44 -6.57 -22.50
N SER A 6 39.72 -7.55 -21.95
CA SER A 6 40.14 -8.44 -20.84
C SER A 6 40.42 -7.68 -19.54
N HIS A 7 39.71 -7.99 -18.45
CA HIS A 7 40.30 -8.23 -17.13
C HIS A 7 39.38 -9.11 -16.27
N SER A 8 40.05 -10.07 -15.63
CA SER A 8 39.60 -11.14 -14.75
C SER A 8 38.96 -10.68 -13.43
N ALA A 9 37.96 -11.43 -12.95
CA ALA A 9 37.55 -11.42 -11.55
C ALA A 9 37.68 -12.84 -10.96
N GLY A 10 38.48 -12.94 -9.89
CA GLY A 10 38.86 -14.19 -9.23
C GLY A 10 37.74 -14.85 -8.44
N ARG A 11 37.76 -16.19 -8.42
CA ARG A 11 36.89 -17.03 -7.59
C ARG A 11 37.52 -17.18 -6.20
N GLY A 12 36.93 -16.55 -5.19
CA GLY A 12 37.20 -16.84 -3.78
C GLY A 12 36.43 -18.07 -3.32
N ARG A 13 37.12 -19.04 -2.72
CA ARG A 13 36.56 -20.25 -2.12
C ARG A 13 35.84 -19.93 -0.80
N VAL A 14 34.66 -20.50 -0.63
CA VAL A 14 33.96 -20.66 0.65
C VAL A 14 34.51 -21.89 1.36
N GLN A 15 34.76 -21.81 2.67
CA GLN A 15 34.98 -22.99 3.51
C GLN A 15 34.27 -22.85 4.86
N CYS A 16 33.67 -23.97 5.26
CA CYS A 16 32.71 -24.18 6.34
C CYS A 16 33.33 -24.23 7.75
N ALA A 17 32.41 -24.13 8.73
CA ALA A 17 32.56 -24.37 10.17
C ALA A 17 33.08 -25.78 10.56
N PRO A 18 33.41 -25.97 11.85
CA PRO A 18 32.71 -26.96 12.68
C PRO A 18 32.40 -26.43 14.09
N ASP A 19 31.17 -26.60 14.61
CA ASP A 19 30.63 -27.74 15.37
C ASP A 19 31.32 -27.99 16.74
N ARG A 20 30.50 -28.04 17.81
CA ARG A 20 30.75 -28.71 19.11
C ARG A 20 29.55 -28.57 20.09
N THR A 21 28.66 -29.55 20.03
CA THR A 21 28.26 -30.49 21.10
C THR A 21 28.11 -30.06 22.59
N SER A 22 26.88 -30.21 23.10
CA SER A 22 26.38 -30.88 24.35
C SER A 22 27.17 -30.73 25.68
N GLY A 23 26.65 -30.23 26.81
CA GLY A 23 25.49 -30.63 27.67
C GLY A 23 25.96 -30.61 29.16
N PRO A 24 25.23 -31.06 30.22
CA PRO A 24 23.79 -31.07 30.53
C PRO A 24 23.44 -30.60 31.99
N ASN A 25 22.12 -30.63 32.31
CA ASN A 25 21.52 -31.12 33.60
C ASN A 25 21.05 -30.09 34.67
N ARG A 26 19.72 -30.04 34.94
CA ARG A 26 19.03 -30.69 36.08
C ARG A 26 17.65 -30.05 36.39
N ARG A 27 16.61 -30.92 36.35
CA ARG A 27 15.41 -31.02 37.23
C ARG A 27 14.47 -29.78 37.24
N ALA A 28 13.15 -29.86 37.37
CA ALA A 28 12.29 -30.89 37.95
C ALA A 28 10.81 -30.62 37.60
N ARG A 29 10.01 -31.67 37.76
CA ARG A 29 8.62 -31.70 38.24
C ARG A 29 7.48 -31.47 37.25
N ASP A 30 6.80 -32.60 37.04
CA ASP A 30 5.40 -32.78 36.74
C ASP A 30 4.47 -31.74 37.38
N ALA A 31 3.59 -31.18 36.54
CA ALA A 31 2.23 -30.87 36.91
C ALA A 31 1.34 -31.13 35.69
N GLY A 32 0.53 -32.17 35.76
CA GLY A 32 -0.45 -32.49 34.74
C GLY A 32 -1.44 -31.36 34.54
N CYS A 33 -1.51 -30.84 33.33
CA CYS A 33 -2.64 -30.04 32.88
C CYS A 33 -3.14 -30.67 31.57
N ARG A 34 -4.34 -31.23 31.61
CA ARG A 34 -4.99 -31.87 30.46
C ARG A 34 -5.10 -30.82 29.35
N ARG A 35 -4.44 -31.05 28.21
CA ARG A 35 -4.55 -30.19 27.04
C ARG A 35 -5.92 -30.38 26.41
N THR A 36 -6.87 -29.53 26.78
CA THR A 36 -8.04 -29.26 25.93
C THR A 36 -7.52 -28.70 24.61
N PRO A 37 -7.95 -29.19 23.44
CA PRO A 37 -7.57 -28.56 22.19
C PRO A 37 -8.12 -27.14 22.21
N LEU A 38 -7.23 -26.14 22.08
CA LEU A 38 -7.61 -24.76 21.80
C LEU A 38 -8.35 -24.76 20.48
N ASN A 39 -9.68 -24.75 20.57
CA ASN A 39 -10.55 -24.42 19.47
C ASN A 39 -10.19 -23.00 19.04
N LEU A 40 -9.47 -22.86 17.93
CA LEU A 40 -9.21 -21.58 17.29
C LEU A 40 -10.52 -21.11 16.66
N SER A 41 -11.34 -20.45 17.46
CA SER A 41 -12.49 -19.70 16.96
C SER A 41 -12.01 -18.55 16.07
N PRO A 42 -12.72 -18.22 14.97
CA PRO A 42 -12.30 -17.24 13.97
C PRO A 42 -12.37 -15.76 14.42
N ASP A 43 -12.66 -15.48 15.69
CA ASP A 43 -13.03 -14.14 16.19
C ASP A 43 -11.92 -13.40 16.95
N ALA A 44 -10.65 -13.79 16.81
CA ALA A 44 -9.53 -13.15 17.51
C ALA A 44 -9.17 -11.71 17.04
N ASN A 45 -10.06 -11.01 16.34
CA ASN A 45 -9.76 -9.66 15.82
C ASN A 45 -10.97 -8.71 15.82
N ARG A 46 -11.72 -8.63 16.93
CA ARG A 46 -12.77 -7.60 17.10
C ARG A 46 -12.69 -6.78 18.40
N THR A 47 -12.68 -5.45 18.25
CA THR A 47 -12.93 -4.37 19.22
C THR A 47 -14.09 -3.47 18.71
N PRO A 48 -15.13 -3.12 19.51
CA PRO A 48 -16.17 -2.19 19.04
C PRO A 48 -15.55 -0.85 18.60
N GLY A 49 -15.58 -0.57 17.29
CA GLY A 49 -14.73 0.44 16.64
C GLY A 49 -13.72 -0.10 15.60
N ASP A 50 -13.81 -1.37 15.19
CA ASP A 50 -12.89 -2.00 14.23
C ASP A 50 -13.09 -1.52 12.79
N ALA A 51 -12.32 -0.51 12.43
CA ALA A 51 -12.01 -0.32 11.04
C ALA A 51 -11.11 -1.47 10.53
N VAL A 52 -11.57 -2.19 9.52
CA VAL A 52 -10.87 -3.32 8.88
C VAL A 52 -10.35 -2.89 7.53
N VAL A 53 -9.06 -3.16 7.27
CA VAL A 53 -8.48 -3.00 5.93
C VAL A 53 -8.63 -4.31 5.17
N ARG A 54 -9.21 -4.27 3.97
CA ARG A 54 -9.42 -5.46 3.12
C ARG A 54 -9.35 -5.12 1.63
N PRO A 55 -9.07 -6.08 0.73
CA PRO A 55 -9.23 -5.88 -0.70
C PRO A 55 -10.65 -5.42 -1.06
N ALA A 56 -10.75 -4.55 -2.07
CA ALA A 56 -12.03 -4.13 -2.62
C ALA A 56 -12.70 -5.28 -3.38
N ARG A 57 -14.02 -5.36 -3.17
CA ARG A 57 -14.93 -6.26 -3.87
C ARG A 57 -15.74 -5.46 -4.90
N PRO A 58 -16.28 -6.10 -5.94
CA PRO A 58 -17.09 -5.40 -6.93
C PRO A 58 -18.26 -4.62 -6.32
N GLU A 59 -18.85 -5.13 -5.23
CA GLU A 59 -19.99 -4.52 -4.53
C GLU A 59 -19.61 -3.23 -3.77
N ASP A 60 -18.31 -3.00 -3.50
CA ASP A 60 -17.85 -1.77 -2.83
C ASP A 60 -17.82 -0.57 -3.79
N THR A 61 -17.91 -0.78 -5.10
CA THR A 61 -17.73 0.25 -6.13
C THR A 61 -18.61 1.49 -5.91
N PRO A 62 -19.93 1.36 -5.64
CA PRO A 62 -20.76 2.54 -5.36
C PRO A 62 -20.31 3.30 -4.10
N ALA A 63 -19.88 2.59 -3.05
CA ALA A 63 -19.41 3.20 -1.81
C ALA A 63 -18.04 3.90 -1.99
N ILE A 64 -17.17 3.35 -2.82
CA ILE A 64 -15.90 3.97 -3.23
C ILE A 64 -16.17 5.28 -3.98
N HIS A 65 -17.07 5.27 -4.97
CA HIS A 65 -17.44 6.50 -5.70
C HIS A 65 -18.03 7.55 -4.76
N ALA A 66 -18.92 7.15 -3.85
CA ALA A 66 -19.50 8.05 -2.86
C ALA A 66 -18.45 8.65 -1.91
N LEU A 67 -17.41 7.90 -1.53
CA LEU A 67 -16.29 8.44 -0.76
C LEU A 67 -15.50 9.47 -1.58
N ILE A 68 -15.10 9.13 -2.80
CA ILE A 68 -14.29 10.02 -3.66
C ILE A 68 -15.07 11.32 -3.93
N ALA A 69 -16.35 11.23 -4.29
CA ALA A 69 -17.21 12.39 -4.53
C ALA A 69 -17.27 13.32 -3.31
N ARG A 70 -17.41 12.76 -2.10
CA ARG A 70 -17.41 13.56 -0.86
C ARG A 70 -16.07 14.23 -0.57
N VAL A 71 -14.94 13.59 -0.88
CA VAL A 71 -13.61 14.21 -0.71
C VAL A 71 -13.42 15.39 -1.65
N PHE A 72 -13.98 15.32 -2.85
CA PHE A 72 -13.86 16.34 -3.89
C PHE A 72 -14.94 17.43 -3.84
N ALA A 73 -15.99 17.26 -3.03
CA ALA A 73 -17.08 18.23 -2.89
C ALA A 73 -16.61 19.64 -2.49
N ASP A 74 -15.50 19.75 -1.77
CA ASP A 74 -14.93 21.02 -1.31
C ASP A 74 -14.04 21.73 -2.36
N TYR A 75 -13.83 21.13 -3.54
CA TYR A 75 -12.79 21.55 -4.49
C TYR A 75 -13.31 21.97 -5.87
N ASP A 76 -14.59 22.35 -5.99
CA ASP A 76 -15.27 22.64 -7.27
C ASP A 76 -14.94 21.56 -8.34
N TYR A 77 -14.87 20.30 -7.90
CA TYR A 77 -14.42 19.18 -8.73
C TYR A 77 -15.61 18.30 -9.11
N ILE A 78 -15.78 18.10 -10.42
CA ILE A 78 -16.81 17.23 -10.97
C ILE A 78 -16.21 15.83 -11.15
N LEU A 79 -16.51 14.90 -10.25
CA LEU A 79 -16.06 13.52 -10.40
C LEU A 79 -16.73 12.87 -11.62
N ASP A 80 -16.04 12.86 -12.76
CA ASP A 80 -16.48 12.13 -13.96
C ASP A 80 -15.91 10.71 -13.96
N VAL A 81 -16.60 9.83 -13.23
CA VAL A 81 -16.28 8.40 -13.15
C VAL A 81 -16.32 7.71 -14.53
N VAL A 82 -17.05 8.27 -15.50
CA VAL A 82 -17.25 7.68 -16.83
C VAL A 82 -16.09 8.03 -17.76
N GLN A 83 -15.54 9.24 -17.69
CA GLN A 83 -14.44 9.70 -18.55
C GLN A 83 -13.06 9.55 -17.91
N GLU A 84 -12.90 9.77 -16.60
CA GLU A 84 -11.56 10.08 -16.07
C GLU A 84 -10.75 8.87 -15.62
N ASP A 85 -11.34 7.70 -15.29
CA ASP A 85 -10.54 6.58 -14.81
C ASP A 85 -11.18 5.20 -14.98
N ALA A 86 -10.70 4.42 -15.96
CA ALA A 86 -11.12 3.02 -16.18
C ALA A 86 -10.98 2.15 -14.92
N HIS A 87 -10.04 2.50 -14.04
CA HIS A 87 -9.80 1.81 -12.78
C HIS A 87 -10.90 2.03 -11.74
N LEU A 88 -11.80 3.01 -11.90
CA LEU A 88 -12.92 3.21 -10.98
C LEU A 88 -14.15 2.37 -11.35
N ARG A 89 -14.20 1.80 -12.56
CA ARG A 89 -15.32 0.93 -12.98
C ARG A 89 -15.29 -0.43 -12.31
N ASP A 90 -14.09 -0.98 -12.11
CA ASP A 90 -13.88 -2.26 -11.43
C ASP A 90 -12.54 -2.24 -10.67
N PRO A 91 -12.48 -1.53 -9.52
CA PRO A 91 -11.20 -1.17 -8.89
C PRO A 91 -10.31 -2.34 -8.53
N GLY A 92 -10.83 -3.34 -7.82
CA GLY A 92 -10.03 -4.51 -7.43
C GLY A 92 -9.43 -5.23 -8.64
N PRO A 93 -10.25 -5.76 -9.57
CA PRO A 93 -9.80 -6.46 -10.76
C PRO A 93 -8.85 -5.64 -11.65
N TYR A 94 -9.10 -4.34 -11.81
CA TYR A 94 -8.21 -3.48 -12.60
C TYR A 94 -6.77 -3.52 -12.10
N PHE A 95 -6.54 -3.30 -10.79
CA PHE A 95 -5.18 -3.28 -10.24
C PHE A 95 -4.57 -4.68 -10.11
N ARG A 96 -5.37 -5.70 -9.82
CA ARG A 96 -4.88 -7.09 -9.74
C ARG A 96 -4.38 -7.62 -11.10
N SER A 97 -4.89 -7.10 -12.22
CA SER A 97 -4.43 -7.49 -13.56
C SER A 97 -2.93 -7.24 -13.81
N SER A 98 -2.31 -6.30 -13.08
CA SER A 98 -0.86 -6.02 -13.13
C SER A 98 -0.11 -6.43 -11.86
N GLY A 99 -0.72 -7.29 -11.02
CA GLY A 99 -0.16 -7.74 -9.73
C GLY A 99 -0.27 -6.70 -8.61
N GLY A 100 -0.94 -5.58 -8.87
CA GLY A 100 -1.32 -4.58 -7.88
C GLY A 100 -2.51 -5.02 -7.01
N GLU A 101 -3.08 -4.08 -6.27
CA GLU A 101 -4.28 -4.31 -5.48
C GLU A 101 -4.99 -2.98 -5.17
N PHE A 102 -6.30 -3.04 -4.90
CA PHE A 102 -7.08 -1.94 -4.35
C PHE A 102 -7.62 -2.34 -2.97
N TRP A 103 -7.33 -1.54 -1.94
CA TRP A 103 -7.82 -1.75 -0.59
C TRP A 103 -8.86 -0.71 -0.19
N VAL A 104 -9.79 -1.15 0.63
CA VAL A 104 -10.74 -0.32 1.35
C VAL A 104 -10.51 -0.45 2.86
N VAL A 105 -10.84 0.59 3.60
CA VAL A 105 -11.03 0.55 5.04
C VAL A 105 -12.52 0.62 5.31
N GLU A 106 -13.06 -0.44 5.90
CA GLU A 106 -14.46 -0.54 6.28
C GLU A 106 -14.60 -0.36 7.79
N GLN A 107 -15.47 0.54 8.23
CA GLN A 107 -15.84 0.71 9.63
C GLN A 107 -17.37 0.77 9.72
N ASP A 108 -17.97 -0.05 10.58
CA ASP A 108 -19.42 -0.10 10.80
C ASP A 108 -20.23 -0.23 9.50
N GLY A 109 -19.77 -1.09 8.57
CA GLY A 109 -20.39 -1.33 7.27
C GLY A 109 -20.20 -0.20 6.24
N ARG A 110 -19.36 0.80 6.53
CA ARG A 110 -19.10 1.95 5.65
C ARG A 110 -17.65 1.98 5.20
N ILE A 111 -17.44 2.26 3.91
CA ILE A 111 -16.10 2.52 3.38
C ILE A 111 -15.68 3.94 3.78
N ILE A 112 -14.66 4.03 4.64
CA ILE A 112 -14.16 5.29 5.21
C ILE A 112 -12.83 5.74 4.59
N ALA A 113 -12.10 4.83 3.94
CA ALA A 113 -10.87 5.15 3.23
C ALA A 113 -10.57 4.14 2.12
N THR A 114 -9.75 4.54 1.15
CA THR A 114 -9.28 3.71 0.03
C THR A 114 -7.79 3.94 -0.21
N CYS A 115 -7.12 2.96 -0.81
CA CYS A 115 -5.86 3.15 -1.53
C CYS A 115 -5.70 2.05 -2.57
N ALA A 116 -4.84 2.29 -3.56
CA ALA A 116 -4.47 1.30 -4.55
C ALA A 116 -2.97 1.36 -4.84
N VAL A 117 -2.43 0.24 -5.30
CA VAL A 117 -1.10 0.17 -5.87
C VAL A 117 -1.19 -0.38 -7.28
N HIS A 118 -0.72 0.40 -8.25
CA HIS A 118 -0.43 -0.11 -9.59
C HIS A 118 1.03 -0.54 -9.63
N LEU A 119 1.34 -1.68 -10.25
CA LEU A 119 2.71 -2.10 -10.41
C LEU A 119 3.16 -1.99 -11.86
N HIS A 120 4.12 -1.11 -12.09
CA HIS A 120 4.88 -0.99 -13.33
C HIS A 120 6.13 -1.88 -13.26
N PRO A 121 6.81 -2.15 -14.38
CA PRO A 121 8.06 -2.93 -14.38
C PRO A 121 9.12 -2.36 -13.42
N GLU A 122 9.32 -1.03 -13.45
CA GLU A 122 10.40 -0.34 -12.72
C GLU A 122 9.93 0.47 -11.50
N ALA A 123 8.65 0.37 -11.12
CA ALA A 123 8.11 1.14 -9.99
C ALA A 123 6.74 0.64 -9.50
N GLY A 124 6.43 0.88 -8.23
CA GLY A 124 5.05 0.92 -7.75
C GLY A 124 4.47 2.33 -7.85
N GLU A 125 3.19 2.46 -8.21
CA GLU A 125 2.45 3.72 -8.18
C GLU A 125 1.37 3.65 -7.12
N LEU A 126 1.40 4.57 -6.15
CA LEU A 126 0.29 4.76 -5.21
C LEU A 126 -0.82 5.54 -5.92
N LYS A 127 -2.04 4.97 -5.93
CA LYS A 127 -3.23 5.59 -6.49
C LYS A 127 -4.39 5.61 -5.49
N SER A 128 -5.37 6.46 -5.75
CA SER A 128 -6.70 6.44 -5.10
C SER A 128 -6.66 6.48 -3.56
N LEU A 129 -5.70 7.20 -2.99
CA LEU A 129 -5.60 7.40 -1.54
C LEU A 129 -6.60 8.46 -1.09
N TYR A 130 -7.71 8.03 -0.50
CA TYR A 130 -8.76 8.92 0.00
C TYR A 130 -9.18 8.50 1.39
N VAL A 131 -9.41 9.48 2.28
CA VAL A 131 -9.89 9.27 3.64
C VAL A 131 -11.02 10.25 3.91
N ALA A 132 -12.17 9.73 4.36
CA ALA A 132 -13.34 10.50 4.76
C ALA A 132 -12.94 11.57 5.78
N HIS A 133 -13.47 12.78 5.64
CA HIS A 133 -13.02 13.97 6.38
C HIS A 133 -13.02 13.72 7.90
N GLU A 134 -14.11 13.17 8.41
CA GLU A 134 -14.34 12.82 9.81
C GLU A 134 -13.44 11.69 10.34
N HIS A 135 -12.78 10.93 9.45
CA HIS A 135 -11.81 9.87 9.76
C HIS A 135 -10.35 10.29 9.51
N ARG A 136 -10.09 11.54 9.07
CA ARG A 136 -8.72 12.05 8.90
C ARG A 136 -8.02 12.23 10.24
N ARG A 137 -6.68 12.35 10.18
CA ARG A 137 -5.80 12.49 11.36
C ARG A 137 -5.84 11.31 12.36
N ARG A 138 -6.46 10.18 11.98
CA ARG A 138 -6.48 8.92 12.75
C ARG A 138 -5.46 7.88 12.28
N GLY A 139 -4.51 8.28 11.43
CA GLY A 139 -3.42 7.41 10.94
C GLY A 139 -3.73 6.60 9.67
N TRP A 140 -4.95 6.62 9.13
CA TRP A 140 -5.33 5.84 7.94
C TRP A 140 -4.46 6.13 6.72
N GLY A 141 -4.24 7.40 6.39
CA GLY A 141 -3.39 7.77 5.26
C GLY A 141 -1.98 7.17 5.37
N ARG A 142 -1.35 7.29 6.56
CA ARG A 142 -0.03 6.71 6.82
C ARG A 142 -0.03 5.19 6.68
N ARG A 143 -1.00 4.52 7.32
CA ARG A 143 -1.11 3.06 7.28
C ARG A 143 -1.27 2.55 5.85
N LEU A 144 -2.18 3.16 5.08
CA LEU A 144 -2.47 2.78 3.70
C LEU A 144 -1.27 3.02 2.77
N THR A 145 -0.58 4.17 2.88
CA THR A 145 0.64 4.42 2.11
C THR A 145 1.77 3.44 2.47
N GLN A 146 1.93 3.07 3.74
CA GLN A 146 2.91 2.07 4.14
C GLN A 146 2.58 0.69 3.58
N MET A 147 1.29 0.32 3.51
CA MET A 147 0.87 -0.92 2.87
C MET A 147 1.21 -0.96 1.38
N THR A 148 1.03 0.14 0.65
CA THR A 148 1.38 0.19 -0.79
C THR A 148 2.89 0.10 -1.02
N ILE A 149 3.69 0.75 -0.15
CA ILE A 149 5.16 0.65 -0.15
C ILE A 149 5.59 -0.81 0.04
N GLU A 150 5.04 -1.47 1.06
CA GLU A 150 5.37 -2.86 1.37
C GLU A 150 4.95 -3.82 0.24
N HIS A 151 3.79 -3.58 -0.38
CA HIS A 151 3.35 -4.36 -1.54
C HIS A 151 4.33 -4.22 -2.71
N ALA A 152 4.73 -2.99 -3.05
CA ALA A 152 5.69 -2.73 -4.13
C ALA A 152 7.06 -3.38 -3.84
N ARG A 153 7.53 -3.32 -2.58
CA ARG A 153 8.78 -3.96 -2.13
C ARG A 153 8.75 -5.47 -2.27
N ARG A 154 7.70 -6.13 -1.78
CA ARG A 154 7.54 -7.60 -1.90
C ARG A 154 7.50 -8.05 -3.34
N ALA A 155 6.99 -7.18 -4.20
CA ALA A 155 6.92 -7.43 -5.61
C ALA A 155 8.26 -7.08 -6.31
N GLY A 156 9.28 -6.57 -5.61
CA GLY A 156 10.63 -6.34 -6.14
C GLY A 156 10.77 -5.05 -6.95
N ARG A 157 9.89 -4.06 -6.73
CA ARG A 157 10.00 -2.76 -7.39
C ARG A 157 11.06 -1.92 -6.66
N PRO A 158 11.99 -1.27 -7.37
CA PRO A 158 13.08 -0.52 -6.74
C PRO A 158 12.64 0.83 -6.17
N ARG A 159 11.49 1.35 -6.60
CA ARG A 159 10.98 2.66 -6.19
C ARG A 159 9.45 2.71 -6.19
N MET A 160 8.90 3.71 -5.51
CA MET A 160 7.51 4.14 -5.61
C MET A 160 7.39 5.57 -6.12
N PHE A 161 6.28 5.86 -6.79
CA PHE A 161 5.86 7.21 -7.11
C PHE A 161 4.35 7.42 -6.93
N LEU A 162 3.91 8.67 -6.98
CA LEU A 162 2.51 9.07 -7.03
C LEU A 162 2.36 10.42 -7.71
N TRP A 163 1.15 10.69 -8.18
CA TRP A 163 0.68 12.03 -8.55
C TRP A 163 -0.40 12.47 -7.58
N SER A 164 -0.36 13.73 -7.15
CA SER A 164 -1.31 14.28 -6.18
C SER A 164 -1.69 15.69 -6.57
N ASP A 165 -2.98 15.99 -6.57
CA ASP A 165 -3.51 17.35 -6.79
C ASP A 165 -2.78 18.37 -5.90
N THR A 166 -2.34 19.47 -6.51
CA THR A 166 -1.61 20.56 -5.85
C THR A 166 -2.35 21.14 -4.63
N ARG A 167 -3.68 21.00 -4.57
CA ARG A 167 -4.55 21.45 -3.47
C ARG A 167 -4.51 20.53 -2.24
N PHE A 168 -4.06 19.28 -2.37
CA PHE A 168 -4.03 18.30 -1.26
C PHE A 168 -2.82 18.46 -0.33
N VAL A 169 -2.69 19.66 0.27
CA VAL A 169 -1.55 20.04 1.12
C VAL A 169 -1.32 19.07 2.29
N GLU A 170 -2.38 18.53 2.90
CA GLU A 170 -2.25 17.55 3.98
C GLU A 170 -1.64 16.22 3.51
N ALA A 171 -1.99 15.77 2.30
CA ALA A 171 -1.44 14.56 1.70
C ALA A 171 0.04 14.75 1.36
N HIS A 172 0.43 15.93 0.86
CA HIS A 172 1.83 16.27 0.58
C HIS A 172 2.71 16.14 1.83
N ARG A 173 2.29 16.74 2.96
CA ARG A 173 3.00 16.61 4.24
C ARG A 173 3.10 15.15 4.69
N LEU A 174 2.06 14.35 4.46
CA LEU A 174 2.08 12.92 4.74
C LEU A 174 3.15 12.21 3.89
N TYR A 175 3.17 12.42 2.57
CA TYR A 175 4.14 11.81 1.67
C TYR A 175 5.57 12.18 2.02
N GLU A 176 5.83 13.48 2.26
CA GLU A 176 7.13 13.99 2.69
C GLU A 176 7.58 13.34 4.00
N SER A 177 6.69 13.21 4.99
CA SER A 177 6.98 12.52 6.26
C SER A 177 7.21 11.00 6.13
N LEU A 178 6.89 10.43 4.97
CA LEU A 178 7.13 9.04 4.63
C LEU A 178 8.33 8.87 3.70
N GLY A 179 9.14 9.92 3.50
CA GLY A 179 10.37 9.88 2.72
C GLY A 179 10.16 9.99 1.22
N PHE A 180 8.97 10.40 0.77
CA PHE A 180 8.80 10.81 -0.62
C PHE A 180 9.34 12.23 -0.83
N VAL A 181 9.93 12.45 -2.00
CA VAL A 181 10.46 13.74 -2.44
C VAL A 181 9.69 14.20 -3.65
N ARG A 182 9.29 15.48 -3.67
CA ARG A 182 8.63 16.08 -4.84
C ARG A 182 9.61 16.14 -6.02
N SER A 183 9.22 15.60 -7.17
CA SER A 183 10.11 15.47 -8.35
C SER A 183 9.54 16.03 -9.65
N GLY A 184 8.30 16.54 -9.64
CA GLY A 184 7.70 17.08 -10.86
C GLY A 184 6.34 17.73 -10.65
N LEU A 185 5.83 18.31 -11.73
CA LEU A 185 4.53 18.96 -11.84
C LEU A 185 3.94 18.61 -13.21
N ARG A 186 2.65 18.29 -13.27
CA ARG A 186 1.89 18.15 -14.52
C ARG A 186 0.59 18.94 -14.45
N GLU A 187 0.17 19.47 -15.60
CA GLU A 187 -1.16 20.04 -15.79
C GLU A 187 -2.06 18.96 -16.41
N ILE A 188 -3.18 18.66 -15.75
CA ILE A 188 -4.26 17.85 -16.30
C ILE A 188 -5.29 18.83 -16.86
N ARG A 189 -5.39 18.89 -18.19
CA ARG A 189 -6.40 19.72 -18.88
C ARG A 189 -7.62 18.85 -19.17
N SER A 190 -8.52 18.78 -18.20
CA SER A 190 -9.84 18.14 -18.34
C SER A 190 -10.96 19.14 -17.99
N THR A 191 -12.18 18.63 -17.84
CA THR A 191 -13.32 19.36 -17.28
C THR A 191 -12.98 20.06 -15.97
N ASN A 192 -12.09 19.49 -15.15
CA ASN A 192 -11.66 20.04 -13.86
C ASN A 192 -10.24 20.63 -13.86
N SER A 193 -9.75 21.11 -15.02
CA SER A 193 -8.36 21.59 -15.22
C SER A 193 -7.56 21.88 -13.93
N PHE A 194 -6.72 20.92 -13.53
CA PHE A 194 -5.99 20.94 -12.26
C PHE A 194 -4.52 20.58 -12.48
N SER A 195 -3.69 20.90 -11.50
CA SER A 195 -2.28 20.54 -11.51
C SER A 195 -1.99 19.48 -10.45
N GLU A 196 -1.03 18.62 -10.72
CA GLU A 196 -0.57 17.60 -9.79
C GLU A 196 0.94 17.64 -9.60
N TYR A 197 1.37 17.51 -8.35
CA TYR A 197 2.76 17.25 -8.02
C TYR A 197 3.07 15.76 -8.13
N ARG A 198 4.25 15.45 -8.69
CA ARG A 198 4.85 14.13 -8.63
C ARG A 198 5.67 13.99 -7.35
N TYR A 199 5.53 12.86 -6.67
CA TYR A 199 6.39 12.48 -5.56
C TYR A 199 7.00 11.11 -5.82
N GLU A 200 8.26 10.92 -5.44
CA GLU A 200 9.01 9.67 -5.64
C GLU A 200 9.79 9.28 -4.38
N ARG A 201 10.02 7.97 -4.22
CA ARG A 201 10.78 7.39 -3.12
C ARG A 201 11.46 6.09 -3.56
N GLU A 202 12.75 5.94 -3.28
CA GLU A 202 13.46 4.67 -3.39
C GLU A 202 13.02 3.68 -2.29
N LEU A 203 12.91 2.39 -2.63
CA LEU A 203 12.34 1.34 -1.78
C LEU A 203 13.38 0.49 -1.06
#